data_AF-A0A813K0K2-F1
#
_entry.id   AF-A0A813K0K2-F1
#
_cell.length_a   1.000
_cell.length_b   1.000
_cell.length_c   1.000
_cell.angle_alpha   90.00
_cell.angle_beta   90.00
_cell.angle_gamma   90.00
#
_symmetry.space_group_name_H-M   'P 1'
#
loop_
_entity.id
_entity.type
_entity.pdbx_description
1 polymer ?
#
loop_
_entity_poly.entity_id
_entity_poly.type
_entity_poly.pdbx_seq_one_letter_code
_entity_poly.pdbx_strand_id
1 'polypeptide(L)'
;FQHSSIGNFVLGLSGANGRVRRARQFEIWGTLAARGNIDWKRVHIFLLDERFGFESEEDSNAFLVRDSLVKVLNRRGAGFPESHLVFPDMSRASAADCAAEYQVRLASLLEQENGPHLVTIGLGYDMHISGIFPEWYQADPGRWAAATKKEIGVLVTETSIFEVRL
;
A
#
# COMPACT_ATOMS: atom_id res chain seq x y z
N PHE A 1 -14.93 -3.11 -21.18
CA PHE A 1 -14.31 -4.13 -20.31
C PHE A 1 -15.17 -4.56 -19.12
N GLN A 2 -16.36 -3.98 -18.83
CA GLN A 2 -16.97 -4.10 -17.50
C GLN A 2 -18.47 -4.51 -17.45
N HIS A 3 -18.97 -5.26 -18.43
CA HIS A 3 -20.30 -5.87 -18.32
C HIS A 3 -20.29 -7.41 -18.34
N SER A 4 -19.16 -8.06 -18.62
CA SER A 4 -19.11 -9.51 -18.85
C SER A 4 -18.00 -10.27 -18.10
N SER A 5 -17.09 -9.61 -17.37
CA SER A 5 -16.07 -10.29 -16.59
C SER A 5 -16.59 -10.62 -15.19
N ILE A 6 -16.70 -11.91 -14.89
CA ILE A 6 -17.04 -12.48 -13.59
C ILE A 6 -15.71 -12.64 -12.84
N GLY A 7 -15.43 -11.80 -11.85
CA GLY A 7 -14.18 -11.85 -11.10
C GLY A 7 -13.99 -10.64 -10.20
N ASN A 8 -13.10 -10.79 -9.21
CA ASN A 8 -12.65 -9.70 -8.37
C ASN A 8 -11.55 -8.89 -9.07
N PHE A 9 -11.27 -7.70 -8.55
CA PHE A 9 -10.18 -6.84 -8.97
C PHE A 9 -9.28 -6.55 -7.78
N VAL A 10 -7.99 -6.83 -7.91
CA VAL A 10 -7.01 -6.68 -6.82
C VAL A 10 -6.13 -5.48 -7.09
N LEU A 11 -6.21 -4.47 -6.22
CA LEU A 11 -5.53 -3.18 -6.32
C LEU A 11 -4.48 -2.99 -5.23
N GLY A 12 -3.22 -2.84 -5.63
CA GLY A 12 -2.12 -2.46 -4.75
C GLY A 12 -1.91 -0.95 -4.72
N LEU A 13 -1.93 -0.35 -3.53
CA LEU A 13 -1.71 1.09 -3.35
C LEU A 13 -0.39 1.36 -2.63
N SER A 14 0.43 2.25 -3.21
CA SER A 14 1.58 2.85 -2.50
C SER A 14 1.20 4.20 -1.91
N GLY A 15 1.67 4.49 -0.70
CA GLY A 15 1.57 5.83 -0.14
C GLY A 15 2.69 6.75 -0.61
N ALA A 16 2.40 8.04 -0.76
CA ALA A 16 3.40 9.04 -1.02
C ALA A 16 4.00 9.56 0.28
N ASN A 17 5.26 9.99 0.20
CA ASN A 17 5.97 10.69 1.25
C ASN A 17 5.70 12.21 1.18
N GLY A 18 5.43 12.82 2.33
CA GLY A 18 5.30 14.27 2.48
C GLY A 18 3.89 14.82 2.22
N ARG A 19 3.55 15.89 2.96
CA ARG A 19 2.20 16.49 3.03
C ARG A 19 1.59 16.82 1.68
N VAL A 20 2.35 17.46 0.78
CA VAL A 20 1.83 17.89 -0.54
C VAL A 20 1.47 16.69 -1.43
N ARG A 21 2.32 15.64 -1.44
CA ARG A 21 2.07 14.47 -2.27
C ARG A 21 0.93 13.62 -1.72
N ARG A 22 0.84 13.48 -0.40
CA ARG A 22 -0.29 12.81 0.28
C ARG A 22 -1.61 13.54 0.04
N ALA A 23 -1.63 14.87 0.06
CA ALA A 23 -2.83 15.65 -0.29
C ALA A 23 -3.29 15.38 -1.73
N ARG A 24 -2.36 15.28 -2.69
CA ARG A 24 -2.70 14.90 -4.07
C ARG A 24 -3.25 13.47 -4.17
N GLN A 25 -2.66 12.52 -3.45
CA GLN A 25 -3.21 11.15 -3.40
C GLN A 25 -4.61 11.11 -2.79
N PHE A 26 -4.84 11.87 -1.73
CA PHE A 26 -6.16 12.03 -1.12
C PHE A 26 -7.20 12.47 -2.17
N GLU A 27 -6.88 13.50 -2.96
CA GLU A 27 -7.75 13.99 -4.03
C GLU A 27 -7.97 12.95 -5.14
N ILE A 28 -6.91 12.27 -5.57
CA ILE A 28 -6.98 11.23 -6.61
C ILE A 28 -7.86 10.07 -6.16
N TRP A 29 -7.65 9.56 -4.95
CA TRP A 29 -8.41 8.45 -4.39
C TRP A 29 -9.86 8.85 -4.10
N GLY A 30 -10.11 10.06 -3.62
CA GLY A 30 -11.47 10.60 -3.50
C GLY A 30 -12.18 10.71 -4.85
N THR A 31 -11.47 11.14 -5.90
CA THR A 31 -12.02 11.19 -7.27
C THR A 31 -12.30 9.79 -7.83
N LEU A 32 -11.44 8.81 -7.54
CA LEU A 32 -11.67 7.41 -7.90
C LEU A 32 -12.91 6.87 -7.18
N ALA A 33 -13.04 7.14 -5.88
CA ALA A 33 -14.20 6.78 -5.06
C ALA A 33 -15.51 7.38 -5.58
N ALA A 34 -15.44 8.55 -6.24
CA ALA A 34 -16.59 9.25 -6.82
C ALA A 34 -17.09 8.62 -8.13
N ARG A 35 -16.36 7.67 -8.74
CA ARG A 35 -16.81 6.97 -9.94
C ARG A 35 -18.02 6.08 -9.63
N GLY A 36 -19.02 6.11 -10.50
CA GLY A 36 -20.27 5.35 -10.34
C GLY A 36 -20.30 4.03 -11.11
N ASN A 37 -19.27 3.76 -11.91
CA ASN A 37 -19.19 2.60 -12.80
C ASN A 37 -18.22 1.51 -12.29
N ILE A 38 -17.82 1.57 -11.03
CA ILE A 38 -16.96 0.57 -10.37
C ILE A 38 -17.80 -0.19 -9.37
N ASP A 39 -17.86 -1.52 -9.51
CA ASP A 39 -18.44 -2.40 -8.49
C ASP A 39 -17.42 -2.63 -7.37
N TRP A 40 -17.47 -1.76 -6.36
CA TRP A 40 -16.57 -1.78 -5.21
C TRP A 40 -16.70 -3.02 -4.32
N LYS A 41 -17.79 -3.78 -4.46
CA LYS A 41 -17.97 -5.07 -3.76
C LYS A 41 -17.10 -6.18 -4.34
N ARG A 42 -16.45 -5.94 -5.48
CA ARG A 42 -15.53 -6.86 -6.14
C ARG A 42 -14.09 -6.37 -6.12
N VAL A 43 -13.80 -5.26 -5.43
CA VAL A 43 -12.45 -4.71 -5.37
C VAL A 43 -11.81 -5.11 -4.05
N HIS A 44 -10.63 -5.72 -4.11
CA HIS A 44 -9.74 -5.92 -2.97
C HIS A 44 -8.62 -4.90 -3.03
N ILE A 45 -8.23 -4.36 -1.89
CA ILE A 45 -7.17 -3.35 -1.78
C ILE A 45 -6.12 -3.83 -0.79
N PHE A 46 -4.86 -3.78 -1.19
CA PHE A 46 -3.72 -4.00 -0.31
C PHE A 46 -2.73 -2.83 -0.39
N LEU A 47 -1.85 -2.71 0.60
CA LEU A 47 -0.79 -1.70 0.63
C LEU A 47 0.56 -2.29 0.23
N LEU A 48 1.35 -1.53 -0.52
CA LEU A 48 2.71 -1.95 -0.86
C LEU A 48 3.66 -1.76 0.31
N ASP A 49 3.42 -0.73 1.11
CA ASP A 49 4.19 -0.37 2.28
C ASP A 49 3.32 0.37 3.30
N GLU A 50 3.79 0.39 4.54
CA GLU A 50 3.23 1.19 5.62
C GLU A 50 4.36 1.60 6.57
N ARG A 51 4.16 2.70 7.30
CA ARG A 51 5.07 3.15 8.33
C ARG A 51 4.76 2.43 9.64
N PHE A 52 5.63 1.54 10.07
CA PHE A 52 5.47 0.92 11.38
C PHE A 52 5.82 1.92 12.49
N GLY A 53 4.92 2.13 13.46
CA GLY A 53 5.17 3.03 14.58
C GLY A 53 5.04 4.51 14.27
N PHE A 54 4.17 4.88 13.31
CA PHE A 54 3.89 6.28 12.98
C PHE A 54 3.44 7.11 14.21
N GLU A 55 3.83 8.38 14.25
CA GLU A 55 3.49 9.31 15.34
C GLU A 55 2.04 9.83 15.29
N SER A 56 1.46 9.87 14.09
CA SER A 56 0.11 10.36 13.82
C SER A 56 -0.58 9.51 12.76
N GLU A 57 -1.90 9.32 12.89
CA GLU A 57 -2.71 8.59 11.91
C GLU A 57 -2.57 9.19 10.50
N GLU A 58 -2.33 10.50 10.37
CA GLU A 58 -2.15 11.18 9.08
C GLU A 58 -0.94 10.67 8.28
N ASP A 59 0.04 10.07 8.95
CA ASP A 59 1.23 9.47 8.35
C ASP A 59 0.99 8.05 7.84
N SER A 60 -0.07 7.38 8.29
CA SER A 60 -0.45 6.02 7.88
C SER A 60 -1.04 5.99 6.47
N ASN A 61 -0.53 5.10 5.62
CA ASN A 61 -1.09 4.80 4.30
C ASN A 61 -2.49 4.17 4.41
N ALA A 62 -2.72 3.29 5.39
CA ALA A 62 -4.02 2.71 5.68
C ALA A 62 -5.05 3.79 6.05
N PHE A 63 -4.68 4.75 6.90
CA PHE A 63 -5.53 5.89 7.22
C PHE A 63 -5.85 6.72 5.96
N LEU A 64 -4.85 7.02 5.14
CA LEU A 64 -5.03 7.78 3.90
C LEU A 64 -6.04 7.11 2.96
N VAL A 65 -5.94 5.78 2.76
CA VAL A 65 -6.91 5.03 1.94
C VAL A 65 -8.30 5.09 2.58
N ARG A 66 -8.41 4.86 3.90
CA ARG A 66 -9.70 4.87 4.58
C ARG A 66 -10.40 6.22 4.49
N ASP A 67 -9.69 7.31 4.75
CA ASP A 67 -10.30 8.63 4.83
C ASP A 67 -10.64 9.21 3.44
N SER A 68 -9.81 8.94 2.43
CA SER A 68 -10.01 9.46 1.08
C SER A 68 -10.90 8.58 0.19
N LEU A 69 -10.77 7.25 0.27
CA LEU A 69 -11.49 6.31 -0.59
C LEU A 69 -12.69 5.72 0.16
N VAL A 70 -12.45 4.92 1.19
CA VAL A 70 -13.49 4.10 1.85
C VAL A 70 -14.59 4.97 2.45
N LYS A 71 -14.23 6.07 3.13
CA LYS A 71 -15.17 7.02 3.70
C LYS A 71 -16.05 7.70 2.66
N VAL A 72 -15.54 7.92 1.44
CA VAL A 72 -16.32 8.48 0.32
C VAL A 72 -17.25 7.42 -0.26
N LEU A 73 -16.78 6.18 -0.41
CA LEU A 73 -17.62 5.04 -0.84
C LEU A 73 -18.79 4.80 0.10
N ASN A 74 -18.54 4.81 1.41
CA ASN A 74 -19.56 4.64 2.44
C ASN A 74 -20.58 5.80 2.42
N ARG A 75 -20.11 7.06 2.33
CA ARG A 75 -20.99 8.23 2.23
C ARG A 75 -21.94 8.19 1.03
N ARG A 76 -21.51 7.58 -0.08
CA ARG A 76 -22.30 7.46 -1.31
C ARG A 76 -23.15 6.19 -1.38
N GLY A 77 -23.05 5.29 -0.39
CA GLY A 77 -23.75 4.01 -0.41
C GLY A 77 -23.28 3.05 -1.51
N ALA A 78 -22.05 3.23 -2.04
CA ALA A 78 -21.50 2.32 -3.05
C ALA A 78 -21.24 0.91 -2.49
N GLY A 79 -21.04 0.82 -1.17
CA GLY A 79 -20.69 -0.42 -0.45
C GLY A 79 -19.24 -0.81 -0.69
N PHE A 80 -18.52 -1.10 0.39
CA PHE A 80 -17.16 -1.63 0.34
C PHE A 80 -16.99 -2.60 1.52
N PRO A 81 -16.81 -3.91 1.28
CA PRO A 81 -16.63 -4.86 2.38
C PRO A 81 -15.31 -4.60 3.11
N GLU A 82 -15.34 -4.52 4.43
CA GLU A 82 -14.12 -4.30 5.24
C GLU A 82 -13.11 -5.45 5.06
N SER A 83 -13.60 -6.68 4.85
CA SER A 83 -12.79 -7.86 4.53
C SER A 83 -12.01 -7.75 3.22
N HIS A 84 -12.30 -6.75 2.38
CA HIS A 84 -11.58 -6.49 1.14
C HIS A 84 -10.37 -5.57 1.34
N LEU A 85 -10.13 -5.06 2.55
CA LEU A 85 -8.89 -4.36 2.91
C LEU A 85 -7.90 -5.34 3.52
N VAL A 86 -6.80 -5.58 2.83
CA VAL A 86 -5.66 -6.35 3.34
C VAL A 86 -4.56 -5.34 3.66
N PHE A 87 -4.57 -4.79 4.86
CA PHE A 87 -3.55 -3.85 5.35
C PHE A 87 -2.70 -4.47 6.47
N PRO A 88 -1.45 -4.04 6.67
CA PRO A 88 -0.63 -4.57 7.75
C PRO A 88 -1.21 -4.20 9.13
N ASP A 89 -1.06 -5.10 10.10
CA ASP A 89 -1.56 -4.91 11.47
C ASP A 89 -0.52 -4.18 12.33
N MET A 90 -0.73 -2.88 12.50
CA MET A 90 0.18 -1.99 13.24
C MET A 90 0.16 -2.22 14.75
N SER A 91 -0.73 -3.07 15.27
CA SER A 91 -0.80 -3.38 16.71
C SER A 91 0.22 -4.44 17.15
N ARG A 92 0.97 -5.01 16.21
CA ARG A 92 1.97 -6.06 16.48
C ARG A 92 3.14 -5.52 17.30
N ALA A 93 3.80 -6.41 18.03
CA ALA A 93 4.88 -6.05 18.96
C ALA A 93 6.12 -5.49 18.26
N SER A 94 6.38 -5.95 17.03
CA SER A 94 7.49 -5.49 16.21
C SER A 94 7.08 -5.37 14.75
N ALA A 95 7.85 -4.60 13.99
CA ALA A 95 7.65 -4.51 12.56
C ALA A 95 7.94 -5.83 11.83
N ALA A 96 8.84 -6.67 12.35
CA ALA A 96 9.08 -8.00 11.79
C ALA A 96 7.85 -8.89 11.96
N ASP A 97 7.22 -8.87 13.14
CA ASP A 97 5.98 -9.61 13.37
C ASP A 97 4.83 -9.06 12.51
N CYS A 98 4.74 -7.74 12.37
CA CYS A 98 3.79 -7.10 11.46
C CYS A 98 3.99 -7.52 10.00
N ALA A 99 5.23 -7.54 9.52
CA ALA A 99 5.56 -7.91 8.15
C ALA A 99 5.27 -9.40 7.90
N ALA A 100 5.65 -10.28 8.83
CA ALA A 100 5.40 -11.71 8.72
C ALA A 100 3.90 -12.04 8.69
N GLU A 101 3.10 -11.41 9.55
CA GLU A 101 1.64 -11.59 9.58
C GLU A 101 0.99 -11.05 8.31
N TYR A 102 1.42 -9.85 7.86
CA TYR A 102 0.91 -9.24 6.65
C TYR A 102 1.23 -10.08 5.40
N GLN A 103 2.45 -10.62 5.32
CA GLN A 103 2.88 -11.50 4.23
C GLN A 103 1.96 -12.70 4.08
N VAL A 104 1.56 -13.36 5.17
CA VAL A 104 0.66 -14.51 5.12
C VAL A 104 -0.70 -14.13 4.53
N ARG A 105 -1.31 -13.03 5.01
CA ARG A 105 -2.62 -12.58 4.52
C ARG A 105 -2.57 -12.09 3.06
N LEU A 106 -1.51 -11.36 2.71
CA LEU A 106 -1.33 -10.85 1.35
C LEU A 106 -1.06 -12.01 0.38
N ALA A 107 -0.20 -12.96 0.72
CA ALA A 107 0.06 -14.14 -0.10
C ALA A 107 -1.24 -14.92 -0.36
N SER A 108 -2.04 -15.16 0.68
CA SER A 108 -3.35 -15.84 0.53
C SER A 108 -4.29 -15.11 -0.44
N LEU A 109 -4.38 -13.77 -0.37
CA LEU A 109 -5.18 -12.98 -1.33
C LEU A 109 -4.63 -13.14 -2.76
N LEU A 110 -3.32 -12.98 -2.94
CA LEU A 110 -2.70 -13.03 -4.27
C LEU A 110 -2.77 -14.43 -4.88
N GLU A 111 -2.66 -15.49 -4.09
CA GLU A 111 -2.86 -16.86 -4.56
C GLU A 111 -4.31 -17.11 -4.97
N GLN A 112 -5.28 -16.68 -4.15
CA GLN A 112 -6.71 -16.84 -4.43
C GLN A 112 -7.13 -16.11 -5.72
N GLU A 113 -6.57 -14.92 -5.96
CA GLU A 113 -6.97 -14.04 -7.06
C GLU A 113 -6.01 -14.06 -8.27
N ASN A 114 -5.02 -14.97 -8.27
CA ASN A 114 -3.97 -15.06 -9.30
C ASN A 114 -3.15 -13.78 -9.51
N GLY A 115 -2.86 -13.08 -8.41
CA GLY A 115 -2.00 -11.90 -8.37
C GLY A 115 -2.75 -10.56 -8.41
N PRO A 116 -2.00 -9.45 -8.36
CA PRO A 116 -2.60 -8.12 -8.44
C PRO A 116 -2.96 -7.77 -9.89
N HIS A 117 -4.07 -7.07 -10.07
CA HIS A 117 -4.52 -6.59 -11.38
C HIS A 117 -3.93 -5.22 -11.71
N LEU A 118 -3.77 -4.37 -10.69
CA LEU A 118 -3.12 -3.07 -10.79
C LEU A 118 -2.35 -2.78 -9.52
N VAL A 119 -1.15 -2.25 -9.69
CA VAL A 119 -0.32 -1.75 -8.60
C VAL A 119 0.10 -0.33 -8.92
N THR A 120 -0.10 0.58 -7.97
CA THR A 120 0.41 1.96 -8.06
C THR A 120 1.70 2.06 -7.27
N ILE A 121 2.72 2.69 -7.87
CA ILE A 121 4.05 2.83 -7.30
C ILE A 121 4.46 4.30 -7.39
N GLY A 122 4.86 4.88 -6.26
CA GLY A 122 5.57 6.15 -6.21
C GLY A 122 7.08 5.94 -6.40
N LEU A 123 7.71 6.82 -7.19
CA LEU A 123 9.16 6.86 -7.35
C LEU A 123 9.73 8.06 -6.58
N GLY A 124 10.62 7.77 -5.62
CA GLY A 124 11.41 8.77 -4.91
C GLY A 124 12.44 9.45 -5.81
N TYR A 125 12.91 10.65 -5.44
CA TYR A 125 13.99 11.32 -6.17
C TYR A 125 15.30 10.54 -6.16
N ASP A 126 15.48 9.78 -5.10
CA ASP A 126 16.54 8.82 -4.86
C ASP A 126 16.25 7.44 -5.46
N MET A 127 15.23 7.30 -6.30
CA MET A 127 14.83 6.05 -6.95
C MET A 127 14.28 4.97 -6.02
N HIS A 128 13.96 5.26 -4.75
CA HIS A 128 13.24 4.29 -3.93
C HIS A 128 11.82 4.07 -4.46
N ILE A 129 11.32 2.86 -4.29
CA ILE A 129 9.91 2.50 -4.54
C ILE A 129 9.34 1.91 -3.27
N SER A 130 8.21 2.43 -2.78
CA SER A 130 7.61 1.98 -1.51
C SER A 130 8.66 1.97 -0.38
N GLY A 131 8.76 0.88 0.39
CA GLY A 131 9.86 0.62 1.33
C GLY A 131 11.03 -0.15 0.71
N ILE A 132 11.46 0.14 -0.52
CA ILE A 132 12.63 -0.48 -1.16
C ILE A 132 13.57 0.63 -1.61
N PHE A 133 14.74 0.74 -0.96
CA PHE A 133 15.75 1.75 -1.23
C PHE A 133 16.90 1.18 -2.03
N PRO A 134 17.56 1.96 -2.90
CA PRO A 134 18.75 1.51 -3.61
C PRO A 134 19.88 1.08 -2.66
N GLU A 135 20.67 0.08 -3.09
CA GLU A 135 21.78 -0.48 -2.30
C GLU A 135 22.81 0.57 -1.85
N TRP A 136 23.02 1.63 -2.64
CA TRP A 136 23.97 2.70 -2.29
C TRP A 136 23.57 3.52 -1.05
N TYR A 137 22.34 3.34 -0.52
CA TYR A 137 21.95 3.86 0.80
C TYR A 137 22.60 3.09 1.95
N GLN A 138 22.82 1.78 1.77
CA GLN A 138 23.42 0.93 2.80
C GLN A 138 24.94 1.13 2.90
N ALA A 139 25.56 1.65 1.84
CA ALA A 139 27.00 1.91 1.78
C ALA A 139 27.47 3.11 2.64
N ASP A 140 26.55 3.98 3.07
CA ASP A 140 26.85 5.17 3.86
C ASP A 140 25.82 5.32 5.00
N PRO A 141 26.22 5.10 6.27
CA PRO A 141 25.34 5.24 7.43
C PRO A 141 24.67 6.61 7.54
N GLY A 142 25.31 7.68 7.03
CA GLY A 142 24.74 9.03 7.01
C GLY A 142 23.61 9.18 5.99
N ARG A 143 23.66 8.45 4.87
CA ARG A 143 22.58 8.40 3.87
C ARG A 143 21.40 7.58 4.38
N TRP A 144 21.67 6.46 5.03
CA TRP A 144 20.62 5.66 5.68
C TRP A 144 19.86 6.49 6.73
N ALA A 145 20.58 7.20 7.60
CA ALA A 145 19.99 8.12 8.58
C ALA A 145 19.23 9.31 7.93
N ALA A 146 19.55 9.68 6.70
CA ALA A 146 18.83 10.71 5.94
C ALA A 146 17.57 10.18 5.22
N ALA A 147 17.61 8.96 4.67
CA ALA A 147 16.43 8.29 4.07
C ALA A 147 15.38 7.89 5.10
N THR A 148 15.80 7.66 6.34
CA THR A 148 14.94 7.23 7.46
C THR A 148 14.51 8.37 8.37
N LYS A 149 14.84 9.63 8.03
CA LYS A 149 14.50 10.80 8.84
C LYS A 149 13.03 11.21 8.70
N LYS A 150 12.17 10.47 9.40
CA LYS A 150 11.18 10.92 10.40
C LYS A 150 10.66 9.65 11.09
N GLU A 151 11.40 9.32 12.13
CA GLU A 151 11.17 8.41 13.26
C GLU A 151 10.26 7.19 12.98
N ILE A 152 10.96 6.09 12.66
CA ILE A 152 10.53 4.69 12.46
C ILE A 152 9.90 4.37 11.09
N GLY A 153 10.77 3.95 10.16
CA GLY A 153 10.41 3.04 9.08
C GLY A 153 11.24 1.78 9.24
N VAL A 154 10.60 0.66 9.58
CA VAL A 154 11.28 -0.64 9.58
C VAL A 154 11.07 -1.27 8.21
N LEU A 155 12.15 -1.39 7.45
CA LEU A 155 12.21 -2.26 6.29
C LEU A 155 12.41 -3.70 6.79
N VAL A 156 11.44 -4.58 6.53
CA VAL A 156 11.71 -6.02 6.48
C VAL A 156 11.48 -6.45 5.04
N THR A 157 12.58 -6.57 4.29
CA THR A 157 12.54 -7.07 2.91
C THR A 157 13.61 -8.13 2.75
N GLU A 158 13.22 -9.37 2.47
CA GLU A 158 14.13 -10.35 1.88
C GLU A 158 14.08 -10.16 0.36
N THR A 159 15.13 -9.58 -0.22
CA THR A 159 15.25 -9.50 -1.69
C THR A 159 15.83 -10.82 -2.18
N SER A 160 14.96 -11.72 -2.64
CA SER A 160 15.39 -12.93 -3.34
C SER A 160 15.71 -12.58 -4.80
N ILE A 161 16.99 -12.69 -5.17
CA ILE A 161 17.43 -12.60 -6.57
C ILE A 161 17.07 -13.93 -7.24
N PHE A 162 16.26 -13.89 -8.30
CA PHE A 162 16.04 -15.05 -9.16
C PHE A 162 16.61 -14.76 -10.55
N GLU A 163 17.49 -15.63 -11.03
CA GLU A 163 17.95 -15.60 -12.41
C GLU A 163 16.83 -16.10 -13.33
N VAL A 164 16.29 -15.21 -14.16
CA VAL A 164 15.50 -15.64 -15.32
C VAL A 164 16.47 -16.09 -16.39
N ARG A 165 16.66 -17.40 -16.53
CA ARG A 165 17.32 -17.95 -17.72
C ARG A 165 16.37 -17.76 -18.90
N LEU A 166 16.79 -16.92 -19.85
CA LEU A 166 16.14 -16.74 -21.15
C LEU A 166 16.24 -18.01 -22.00
#